data_AF-A0A7W6C613-F1
#
_entry.id   AF-A0A7W6C613-F1
#
_cell.length_a   1.000
_cell.length_b   1.000
_cell.length_c   1.000
_cell.angle_alpha   90.00
_cell.angle_beta   90.00
_cell.angle_gamma   90.00
#
_symmetry.space_group_name_H-M   'P 1'
#
loop_
_entity.id
_entity.type
_entity.pdbx_description
1 polymer ?
#
loop_
_entity_poly.entity_id
_entity_poly.type
_entity_poly.pdbx_seq_one_letter_code
_entity_poly.pdbx_strand_id
1 'polypeptide(L)'
;MTIPITAPAAYVPQTAIAFAAPEGAALVSATSPLPISEPSYASATAIVVDTPFAPPRAVAVIAQAAGNVAFRFADASTLTVPVSEGLSILPFAAARIQASGTTAAASFYALL
;
A
#
# COMPACT_ATOMS: atom_id res chain seq x y z
N MET A 1 -9.75 5.22 13.29
CA MET A 1 -9.30 6.56 12.86
C MET A 1 -8.52 6.37 11.58
N THR A 2 -8.96 6.96 10.46
CA THR A 2 -8.28 6.85 9.17
C THR A 2 -7.28 8.00 9.05
N ILE A 3 -6.04 7.70 8.66
CA ILE A 3 -5.02 8.74 8.43
C ILE A 3 -4.94 8.94 6.91
N PRO A 4 -5.32 10.10 6.37
CA PRO A 4 -5.11 10.37 4.96
C PRO A 4 -3.61 10.35 4.69
N ILE A 5 -3.17 9.49 3.77
CA ILE A 5 -1.84 9.64 3.19
C ILE A 5 -1.93 10.92 2.37
N THR A 6 -1.37 12.00 2.90
CA THR A 6 -1.20 13.22 2.13
C THR A 6 -0.10 12.90 1.12
N ALA A 7 -0.48 12.44 -0.07
CA ALA A 7 0.46 12.35 -1.17
C ALA A 7 1.20 13.69 -1.26
N PRO A 8 2.51 13.71 -1.56
CA PRO A 8 3.20 14.98 -1.80
C PRO A 8 2.37 15.76 -2.81
N ALA A 9 1.83 16.90 -2.35
CA ALA A 9 0.92 17.82 -3.05
C ALA A 9 0.21 17.19 -4.24
N ALA A 10 -1.01 16.65 -4.04
CA ALA A 10 -1.93 16.14 -5.07
C ALA A 10 -1.37 16.36 -6.47
N TYR A 11 -0.51 15.42 -6.93
CA TYR A 11 0.44 15.57 -8.05
C TYR A 11 0.21 16.91 -8.72
N VAL A 12 0.98 17.97 -8.40
CA VAL A 12 0.93 19.22 -9.18
C VAL A 12 0.86 18.73 -10.61
N PRO A 13 -0.27 18.91 -11.33
CA PRO A 13 -0.41 18.26 -12.61
C PRO A 13 0.79 18.78 -13.36
N GLN A 14 1.74 17.89 -13.68
CA GLN A 14 2.87 18.28 -14.50
C GLN A 14 2.18 18.66 -15.80
N THR A 15 1.86 19.94 -15.95
CA THR A 15 0.94 20.38 -17.01
C THR A 15 1.54 20.07 -18.36
N ALA A 16 2.84 19.73 -18.40
CA ALA A 16 3.43 18.95 -19.46
C ALA A 16 4.54 17.99 -18.97
N ILE A 17 4.78 16.91 -19.72
CA ILE A 17 5.98 16.05 -19.63
C ILE A 17 6.88 16.41 -20.81
N ALA A 18 8.16 16.70 -20.56
CA ALA A 18 9.14 16.90 -21.63
C ALA A 18 9.63 15.54 -22.16
N PHE A 19 9.46 15.31 -23.46
CA PHE A 19 10.05 14.15 -24.16
C PHE A 19 11.31 14.58 -24.90
N ALA A 20 12.27 13.66 -25.05
CA ALA A 20 13.45 13.86 -25.90
C ALA A 20 13.09 13.65 -27.40
N ALA A 21 11.98 14.23 -27.85
CA ALA A 21 11.46 14.16 -29.21
C ALA A 21 11.28 15.57 -29.80
N PRO A 22 11.29 15.75 -31.14
CA PRO A 22 11.18 17.07 -31.78
C PRO A 22 9.89 17.83 -31.42
N GLU A 23 8.85 17.09 -31.06
CA GLU A 23 7.52 17.58 -30.70
C GLU A 23 7.46 18.27 -29.32
N GLY A 24 8.48 18.09 -28.47
CA GLY A 24 8.62 18.78 -27.20
C GLY A 24 7.77 18.20 -26.05
N ALA A 25 7.22 19.09 -25.22
CA ALA A 25 6.49 18.69 -24.02
C ALA A 25 5.00 18.40 -24.31
N ALA A 26 4.45 17.28 -23.84
CA ALA A 26 3.04 16.92 -24.02
C ALA A 26 2.22 17.25 -22.77
N LEU A 27 1.01 17.80 -22.97
CA LEU A 27 0.13 18.18 -21.86
C LEU A 27 -0.42 16.95 -21.12
N VAL A 28 -0.39 16.99 -19.78
CA VAL A 28 -0.99 15.94 -18.93
C VAL A 28 -2.37 16.40 -18.44
N SER A 29 -3.36 15.53 -18.58
CA SER A 29 -4.75 15.78 -18.18
C SER A 29 -5.49 14.49 -17.86
N ALA A 30 -6.75 14.56 -17.41
CA ALA A 30 -7.59 13.37 -17.29
C ALA A 30 -7.82 12.64 -18.63
N THR A 31 -7.79 13.38 -19.74
CA THR A 31 -7.94 12.84 -21.10
C THR A 31 -6.63 12.39 -21.75
N SER A 32 -5.49 12.72 -21.12
CA SER A 32 -4.14 12.28 -21.50
C SER A 32 -3.30 12.13 -20.23
N PRO A 33 -3.58 11.09 -19.41
CA PRO A 33 -2.89 10.92 -18.14
C PRO A 33 -1.44 10.51 -18.37
N LEU A 34 -0.58 10.84 -17.41
CA LEU A 34 0.75 10.24 -17.31
C LEU A 34 0.61 8.72 -17.45
N PRO A 35 1.42 8.05 -18.29
CA PRO A 35 1.44 6.60 -18.37
C PRO A 35 2.12 6.03 -17.11
N ILE A 36 1.45 6.14 -15.96
CA ILE A 36 1.79 5.40 -14.74
C ILE A 36 1.03 4.07 -14.76
N SER A 37 1.70 2.97 -14.42
CA SER A 37 1.11 1.64 -14.47
C SER A 37 -0.01 1.45 -13.43
N GLU A 38 0.11 2.08 -12.26
CA GLU A 38 -0.92 2.12 -11.23
C GLU A 38 -0.95 3.46 -10.48
N PRO A 39 -2.14 3.96 -10.11
CA PRO A 39 -2.25 5.08 -9.18
C PRO A 39 -1.71 4.68 -7.80
N SER A 40 -0.98 5.61 -7.16
CA SER A 40 -0.54 5.48 -5.76
C SER A 40 -1.71 5.21 -4.80
N TYR A 41 -1.39 4.72 -3.61
CA TYR A 41 -2.40 4.50 -2.56
C TYR A 41 -3.02 5.84 -2.13
N ALA A 42 -4.34 5.89 -2.12
CA ALA A 42 -5.15 7.05 -1.77
C ALA A 42 -5.28 7.24 -0.25
N SER A 43 -5.17 6.17 0.56
CA SER A 43 -5.28 6.27 2.01
C SER A 43 -4.66 5.09 2.76
N ALA A 44 -4.44 5.27 4.06
CA ALA A 44 -4.05 4.22 5.01
C ALA A 44 -5.07 4.12 6.15
N THR A 45 -5.59 2.92 6.39
CA THR A 45 -6.46 2.63 7.53
C THR A 45 -5.78 1.66 8.47
N ALA A 46 -5.67 2.01 9.76
CA ALA A 46 -5.04 1.13 10.75
C ALA A 46 -5.79 -0.21 10.87
N ILE A 47 -5.02 -1.30 10.88
CA ILE A 47 -5.51 -2.66 11.06
C ILE A 47 -5.23 -3.08 12.51
N VAL A 48 -6.25 -3.68 13.14
CA VAL A 48 -6.12 -4.34 14.44
C VAL A 48 -5.97 -5.84 14.23
N VAL A 49 -4.98 -6.44 14.88
CA VAL A 49 -4.73 -7.89 14.81
C VAL A 49 -5.97 -8.67 15.30
N ASP A 50 -6.23 -9.82 14.70
CA ASP A 50 -7.41 -10.68 14.90
C ASP A 50 -8.77 -10.05 14.61
N THR A 51 -8.80 -8.80 14.13
CA THR A 51 -10.01 -8.12 13.70
C THR A 51 -10.16 -8.23 12.18
N PRO A 52 -11.32 -8.67 11.65
CA PRO A 52 -11.57 -8.65 10.20
C PRO A 52 -11.54 -7.24 9.63
N PHE A 53 -11.07 -7.09 8.39
CA PHE A 53 -11.15 -5.87 7.61
C PHE A 53 -11.44 -6.18 6.13
N ALA A 54 -11.93 -5.18 5.39
CA ALA A 54 -12.16 -5.31 3.96
C ALA A 54 -10.80 -5.47 3.22
N PRO A 55 -10.67 -6.43 2.28
CA PRO A 55 -9.40 -6.67 1.59
C PRO A 55 -8.86 -5.41 0.87
N PRO A 56 -7.67 -4.91 1.22
CA PRO A 56 -7.07 -3.75 0.60
C PRO A 56 -6.29 -4.12 -0.68
N ARG A 57 -5.76 -3.11 -1.39
CA ARG A 57 -4.81 -3.34 -2.50
C ARG A 57 -3.45 -3.80 -2.00
N ALA A 58 -3.05 -3.32 -0.83
CA ALA A 58 -1.83 -3.75 -0.14
C ALA A 58 -1.96 -3.59 1.37
N VAL A 59 -1.08 -4.26 2.11
CA VAL A 59 -0.88 -4.08 3.55
C VAL A 59 0.49 -3.48 3.78
N ALA A 60 0.56 -2.35 4.47
CA ALA A 60 1.80 -1.84 5.03
C ALA A 60 2.05 -2.46 6.40
N VAL A 61 3.25 -3.00 6.58
CA VAL A 61 3.79 -3.52 7.84
C VAL A 61 4.93 -2.60 8.24
N ILE A 62 4.78 -1.91 9.37
CA ILE A 62 5.84 -1.10 9.97
C ILE A 62 6.37 -1.89 11.18
N ALA A 63 7.39 -2.69 10.95
CA ALA A 63 7.96 -3.58 11.95
C ALA A 63 9.06 -2.87 12.74
N GLN A 64 9.00 -2.97 14.08
CA GLN A 64 10.01 -2.45 15.00
C GLN A 64 11.18 -3.43 15.21
N ALA A 65 11.01 -4.68 14.77
CA ALA A 65 12.02 -5.73 14.79
C ALA A 65 11.68 -6.77 13.74
N ALA A 66 12.69 -7.52 13.28
CA ALA A 66 12.46 -8.65 12.40
C ALA A 66 11.59 -9.72 13.07
N GLY A 67 10.77 -10.41 12.26
CA GLY A 67 9.88 -11.45 12.75
C GLY A 67 8.96 -11.95 11.64
N ASN A 68 7.87 -12.61 12.02
CA ASN A 68 6.88 -13.13 11.08
C ASN A 68 5.57 -12.36 11.21
N VAL A 69 4.81 -12.29 10.12
CA VAL A 69 3.42 -11.80 10.08
C VAL A 69 2.56 -12.84 9.38
N ALA A 70 1.47 -13.25 10.03
CA ALA A 70 0.50 -14.20 9.50
C ALA A 70 -0.70 -13.47 8.91
N PHE A 71 -0.87 -13.58 7.59
CA PHE A 71 -2.00 -13.03 6.84
C PHE A 71 -3.04 -14.12 6.61
N ARG A 72 -4.32 -13.79 6.82
CA ARG A 72 -5.44 -14.65 6.44
C ARG A 72 -6.23 -14.01 5.32
N PHE A 73 -6.53 -14.79 4.28
CA PHE A 73 -7.23 -14.34 3.08
C PHE A 73 -8.72 -14.69 3.13
N ALA A 74 -9.47 -14.18 2.15
CA ALA A 74 -10.92 -14.36 2.06
C ALA A 74 -11.35 -15.84 1.91
N ASP A 75 -10.49 -16.67 1.32
CA ASP A 75 -10.66 -18.12 1.19
C ASP A 75 -10.29 -18.91 2.47
N ALA A 76 -10.03 -18.19 3.57
CA ALA A 76 -9.55 -18.71 4.85
C ALA A 76 -8.15 -19.33 4.84
N SER A 77 -7.41 -19.29 3.72
CA SER A 77 -6.01 -19.66 3.71
C SER A 77 -5.17 -18.68 4.53
N THR A 78 -4.04 -19.18 5.04
CA THR A 78 -3.07 -18.39 5.82
C THR A 78 -1.70 -18.44 5.16
N LEU A 79 -1.02 -17.30 5.09
CA LEU A 79 0.37 -17.20 4.69
C LEU A 79 1.17 -16.47 5.77
N THR A 80 2.25 -17.08 6.24
CA THR A 80 3.19 -16.47 7.17
C THR A 80 4.39 -15.95 6.40
N VAL A 81 4.68 -14.66 6.52
CA VAL A 81 5.79 -14.01 5.80
C VAL A 81 6.80 -13.43 6.79
N PRO A 82 8.10 -13.72 6.61
CA PRO A 82 9.14 -13.05 7.37
C PRO A 82 9.27 -11.59 6.93
N VAL A 83 9.37 -10.69 7.89
CA VAL A 83 9.58 -9.26 7.69
C VAL A 83 10.83 -8.81 8.45
N SER A 84 11.55 -7.85 7.86
CA SER A 84 12.64 -7.14 8.52
C SER A 84 12.13 -5.91 9.24
N GLU A 85 12.95 -5.32 10.11
CA GLU A 85 12.69 -4.00 10.70
C GLU A 85 12.50 -2.94 9.59
N GLY A 86 11.56 -2.02 9.82
CA GLY A 86 11.22 -0.95 8.89
C GLY A 86 9.88 -1.16 8.18
N LEU A 87 9.74 -0.54 7.01
CA LEU A 87 8.50 -0.58 6.21
C LEU A 87 8.57 -1.68 5.16
N SER A 88 7.58 -2.57 5.18
CA SER A 88 7.27 -3.49 4.09
C SER A 88 5.88 -3.21 3.55
N ILE A 89 5.73 -3.13 2.22
CA ILE A 89 4.42 -3.02 1.56
C ILE A 89 4.20 -4.30 0.77
N LEU A 90 3.18 -5.07 1.18
CA LEU A 90 2.87 -6.36 0.59
C LEU A 90 1.57 -6.24 -0.22
N PRO A 91 1.56 -6.58 -1.52
CA PRO A 91 0.38 -6.49 -2.38
C PRO A 91 -0.60 -7.64 -2.12
N PHE A 92 -1.02 -7.79 -0.87
CA PHE A 92 -1.90 -8.84 -0.40
C PHE A 92 -3.29 -8.30 -0.14
N ALA A 93 -4.29 -8.93 -0.77
CA ALA A 93 -5.70 -8.77 -0.45
C ALA A 93 -6.08 -9.59 0.81
N ALA A 94 -5.35 -9.38 1.91
CA ALA A 94 -5.62 -10.04 3.18
C ALA A 94 -6.91 -9.52 3.80
N ALA A 95 -7.64 -10.37 4.51
CA ALA A 95 -8.87 -10.03 5.22
C ALA A 95 -8.67 -9.92 6.75
N ARG A 96 -7.55 -10.44 7.25
CA ARG A 96 -7.18 -10.38 8.68
C ARG A 96 -5.67 -10.58 8.84
N ILE A 97 -5.08 -9.94 9.85
CA ILE A 97 -3.76 -10.31 10.40
C ILE A 97 -4.00 -11.19 11.62
N GLN A 98 -3.44 -12.39 11.67
CA GLN A 98 -3.64 -13.32 12.78
C GLN A 98 -2.56 -13.13 13.85
N ALA A 99 -2.94 -13.09 15.13
CA ALA A 99 -1.93 -13.07 16.20
C ALA A 99 -1.12 -14.37 16.20
N SER A 100 -1.79 -15.51 16.00
CA SER A 100 -1.13 -16.80 15.83
C SER A 100 -0.23 -16.79 14.59
N GLY A 101 1.08 -16.90 14.81
CA GLY A 101 2.09 -16.86 13.74
C GLY A 101 2.65 -15.47 13.43
N THR A 102 2.12 -14.42 14.06
CA THR A 102 2.71 -13.07 14.02
C THR A 102 3.63 -12.87 15.22
N THR A 103 4.93 -12.79 14.98
CA THR A 103 5.95 -12.56 16.00
C THR A 103 6.62 -11.19 15.87
N ALA A 104 6.50 -10.54 14.72
CA ALA A 104 7.01 -9.19 14.52
C ALA A 104 6.17 -8.19 15.33
N ALA A 105 6.81 -7.41 16.20
CA ALA A 105 6.19 -6.25 16.82
C ALA A 105 6.03 -5.16 15.74
N ALA A 106 4.81 -5.00 15.21
CA ALA A 106 4.57 -4.13 14.07
C ALA A 106 3.23 -3.38 14.17
N SER A 107 3.15 -2.25 13.48
CA SER A 107 1.89 -1.58 13.15
C SER A 107 1.45 -1.96 11.74
N PHE A 108 0.16 -2.14 11.53
CA PHE A 108 -0.41 -2.62 10.28
C PHE A 108 -1.40 -1.61 9.70
N TYR A 109 -1.34 -1.40 8.38
CA TYR A 109 -2.26 -0.50 7.68
C TYR A 109 -2.75 -1.10 6.37
N ALA A 110 -4.06 -1.01 6.14
CA ALA A 110 -4.71 -1.29 4.86
C ALA A 110 -4.50 -0.11 3.92
N LEU A 111 -3.96 -0.36 2.73
CA LEU A 111 -3.71 0.63 1.68
C LEU A 111 -4.74 0.47 0.55
N LEU A 112 -5.48 1.54 0.28
CA LEU A 112 -6.50 1.64 -0.78
C LEU A 112 -5.99 2.49 -1.94
#